data_AF-A0A2S9G8U8-F1
#
_entry.id   AF-A0A2S9G8U8-F1
#
_cell.length_a   1.000
_cell.length_b   1.000
_cell.length_c   1.000
_cell.angle_alpha   90.00
_cell.angle_beta   90.00
_cell.angle_gamma   90.00
#
_symmetry.space_group_name_H-M   'P 1'
#
loop_
_entity.id
_entity.type
_entity.pdbx_description
1 polymer ?
#
loop_
_entity_poly.entity_id
_entity_poly.type
_entity_poly.pdbx_seq_one_letter_code
_entity_poly.pdbx_strand_id
1 'polypeptide(L)' 'MNSDERTTLEAWLDFQRQTLLLKCDGLDGARLRNASVPPSPLTLQGLVQHLAEVERNWFRRIVG' A
#
# COMPACT_ATOMS: atom_id res chain seq x y z
N MET A 1 9.69 -12.92 -25.21
CA MET A 1 10.07 -12.79 -23.79
C MET A 1 8.80 -12.95 -22.97
N ASN A 2 8.54 -14.16 -22.48
CA ASN A 2 7.46 -14.38 -21.51
C ASN A 2 8.08 -14.07 -20.14
N SER A 3 7.79 -12.88 -19.61
CA SER A 3 8.20 -12.57 -18.23
C SER A 3 7.54 -13.61 -17.33
N ASP A 4 8.32 -14.23 -16.46
CA ASP A 4 7.78 -15.17 -15.47
C ASP A 4 6.61 -14.51 -14.73
N GLU A 5 5.51 -15.24 -14.53
CA GLU A 5 4.27 -14.71 -13.95
C GLU A 5 4.55 -14.03 -12.60
N ARG A 6 5.43 -14.65 -11.82
CA ARG A 6 5.97 -14.10 -10.57
C ARG A 6 6.62 -12.74 -10.75
N THR A 7 7.51 -12.60 -11.73
CA THR A 7 8.20 -11.33 -12.02
C THR A 7 7.20 -10.22 -12.35
N THR A 8 6.14 -10.56 -13.11
CA THR A 8 5.08 -9.61 -13.45
C THR A 8 4.27 -9.18 -12.22
N LEU A 9 3.92 -10.13 -11.35
CA LEU A 9 3.18 -9.85 -10.11
C LEU A 9 4.02 -9.03 -9.11
N GLU A 10 5.31 -9.34 -8.97
CA GLU A 10 6.23 -8.58 -8.12
C GLU A 10 6.37 -7.13 -8.62
N ALA A 11 6.55 -6.92 -9.93
CA ALA A 11 6.59 -5.58 -10.50
C ALA A 11 5.28 -4.80 -10.30
N TRP A 12 4.13 -5.49 -10.40
CA TRP A 12 2.84 -4.87 -10.15
C TRP A 12 2.67 -4.48 -8.67
N LEU A 13 3.10 -5.34 -7.75
CA LEU A 13 3.09 -5.05 -6.31
C LEU A 13 3.96 -3.83 -5.99
N ASP A 14 5.16 -3.76 -6.55
CA ASP A 14 6.06 -2.61 -6.38
C ASP A 14 5.45 -1.32 -6.93
N PHE A 15 4.80 -1.38 -8.10
CA PHE A 15 4.08 -0.23 -8.65
C PHE A 15 3.01 0.31 -7.69
N GLN A 16 2.23 -0.56 -7.05
CA GLN A 16 1.24 -0.12 -6.06
C GLN A 16 1.86 0.47 -4.80
N ARG A 17 2.94 -0.13 -4.29
CA ARG A 17 3.68 0.40 -3.14
C ARG A 17 4.17 1.82 -3.44
N GLN A 18 4.76 2.04 -4.61
CA GLN A 18 5.23 3.36 -5.04
C GLN A 18 4.08 4.35 -5.21
N THR A 19 2.95 3.91 -5.78
CA THR A 19 1.76 4.76 -5.93
C THR A 19 1.22 5.24 -4.57
N LEU A 20 1.24 4.38 -3.56
CA LEU A 20 0.83 4.76 -2.21
C LEU A 20 1.80 5.76 -1.57
N LEU A 21 3.11 5.56 -1.75
CA LEU A 21 4.13 6.49 -1.25
C LEU A 21 3.98 7.86 -1.91
N LEU A 22 3.74 7.91 -3.22
CA LEU A 22 3.49 9.17 -3.94
C LEU A 22 2.29 9.94 -3.37
N LYS A 23 1.23 9.25 -2.95
CA LYS A 23 0.06 9.88 -2.29
C LYS A 23 0.38 10.43 -0.90
N CYS A 24 1.41 9.90 -0.25
CA CYS A 24 1.85 10.35 1.07
C CYS A 24 2.95 11.41 0.99
N ASP A 25 3.54 11.61 -0.18
CA ASP A 25 4.70 12.48 -0.38
C ASP A 25 4.38 13.94 -0.02
N GLY A 26 5.34 14.60 0.64
CA GLY A 26 5.20 15.99 1.10
C GLY A 26 4.15 16.23 2.21
N LEU A 27 3.51 15.19 2.73
CA LEU A 27 2.57 15.32 3.85
C LEU A 27 3.29 15.19 5.20
N ASP A 28 2.97 16.09 6.13
CA ASP A 28 3.37 15.91 7.51
C ASP A 28 2.51 14.86 8.22
N GLY A 29 2.95 14.45 9.42
CA GLY A 29 2.23 13.45 10.20
C GLY A 29 0.80 13.86 10.58
N ALA A 30 0.51 15.16 10.72
CA ALA A 30 -0.83 15.63 11.06
C ALA A 30 -1.79 15.44 9.88
N ARG A 31 -1.36 15.78 8.66
CA ARG A 31 -2.14 15.59 7.43
C ARG A 31 -2.36 14.11 7.11
N LEU A 32 -1.37 13.25 7.35
CA LEU A 32 -1.50 11.80 7.16
C LEU A 32 -2.56 11.17 8.07
N ARG A 33 -2.80 11.75 9.25
CA ARG A 33 -3.82 11.31 10.22
C ARG A 33 -5.20 11.94 10.01
N ASN A 34 -5.31 12.92 9.13
CA ASN A 34 -6.61 13.52 8.84
C ASN A 34 -7.44 12.56 7.96
N ALA A 35 -8.75 12.55 8.19
CA ALA A 35 -9.69 11.83 7.34
C ALA A 35 -9.68 12.45 5.94
N SER A 36 -9.39 11.63 4.93
CA SER A 36 -9.25 12.11 3.55
C SER A 36 -10.59 12.52 2.93
N VAL A 37 -11.69 11.86 3.32
CA VAL A 37 -13.03 12.12 2.79
C VAL A 37 -14.09 11.90 3.89
N PRO A 38 -14.47 12.93 4.66
CA PRO A 38 -15.59 12.83 5.59
C PRO A 38 -16.90 12.43 4.88
N PRO A 39 -17.77 11.60 5.51
CA PRO A 39 -17.73 11.13 6.90
C PRO A 39 -16.85 9.89 7.12
N SER A 40 -16.16 9.39 6.09
CA SER A 40 -15.30 8.22 6.22
C SER A 40 -14.13 8.50 7.17
N PRO A 41 -13.81 7.60 8.12
CA PRO A 41 -12.64 7.73 8.98
C PRO A 41 -11.34 7.33 8.27
N LEU A 42 -11.35 7.13 6.95
CA LEU A 42 -10.19 6.71 6.18
C LEU A 42 -9.10 7.79 6.21
N THR A 43 -7.94 7.43 6.75
CA THR A 43 -6.73 8.24 6.79
C THR A 43 -5.65 7.59 5.93
N LEU A 44 -4.73 8.38 5.37
CA LEU A 44 -3.60 7.83 4.61
C LEU A 44 -2.68 7.00 5.51
N GLN A 45 -2.49 7.41 6.77
CA GLN A 45 -1.75 6.62 7.74
C GLN A 45 -2.40 5.24 7.97
N GLY A 46 -3.72 5.20 8.18
CA GLY A 46 -4.45 3.94 8.36
C GLY A 46 -4.36 3.04 7.12
N LEU A 47 -4.43 3.63 5.92
CA LEU A 47 -4.29 2.89 4.67
C LEU A 47 -2.90 2.26 4.51
N VAL A 48 -1.82 2.99 4.84
CA VAL A 48 -0.45 2.45 4.83
C VAL A 48 -0.31 1.29 5.81
N GLN A 49 -0.82 1.45 7.04
CA GLN A 49 -0.77 0.38 8.05
C GLN A 49 -1.53 -0.86 7.58
N HIS A 50 -2.74 -0.69 7.05
CA HIS A 50 -3.57 -1.78 6.55
C HIS A 50 -2.90 -2.53 5.39
N LEU A 51 -2.39 -1.82 4.38
CA LEU A 51 -1.73 -2.46 3.24
C LEU A 51 -0.47 -3.21 3.65
N ALA A 52 0.31 -2.67 4.60
CA ALA A 52 1.47 -3.38 5.16
C ALA A 52 1.06 -4.65 5.92
N GLU A 53 -0.09 -4.65 6.62
CA GLU A 53 -0.64 -5.85 7.27
C GLU A 53 -1.12 -6.90 6.27
N VAL A 54 -1.88 -6.48 5.25
CA VAL A 54 -2.36 -7.36 4.18
C VAL A 54 -1.20 -8.06 3.49
N GLU A 55 -0.17 -7.29 3.14
CA GLU A 55 1.03 -7.80 2.48
C GLU A 55 1.77 -8.81 3.37
N ARG A 56 2.02 -8.47 4.64
CA ARG A 56 2.63 -9.40 5.60
C ARG A 56 1.82 -10.69 5.76
N ASN A 57 0.49 -10.60 5.82
CA ASN A 57 -0.38 -11.76 5.97
C ASN A 57 -0.32 -12.65 4.71
N TRP A 58 -0.36 -12.07 3.52
CA TRP A 58 -0.28 -12.80 2.25
C TRP A 58 1.05 -13.55 2.11
N PHE A 59 2.18 -12.87 2.33
CA PHE A 59 3.49 -13.50 2.23
C PHE A 59 3.71 -14.59 3.26
N ARG A 60 3.19 -14.43 4.49
CA ARG A 60 3.37 -15.44 5.54
C ARG A 60 2.44 -16.64 5.42
N ARG A 61 1.23 -16.47 4.89
CA ARG A 61 0.17 -17.50 4.95
C ARG A 61 -0.19 -18.11 3.60
N ILE A 62 0.13 -17.46 2.50
CA ILE A 62 -0.31 -17.88 1.16
C ILE A 62 0.88 -18.18 0.25
N VAL A 63 1.89 -17.30 0.23
CA VAL A 63 3.12 -17.52 -0.56
C VAL A 63 4.13 -18.41 0.18
N GLY A 64 4.05 -18.46 1.51
CA GLY A 64 4.92 -19.25 2.38
C GLY A 64 4.85 -20.75 2.13
#